data_AF-A0A1J9S4C3-F1
#
_entry.id   AF-A0A1J9S4C3-F1
#
_cell.length_a   1.000
_cell.length_b   1.000
_cell.length_c   1.000
_cell.angle_alpha   90.00
_cell.angle_beta   90.00
_cell.angle_gamma   90.00
#
_symmetry.space_group_name_H-M   'P 1'
#
loop_
_entity.id
_entity.type
_entity.pdbx_description
1 polymer ?
#
loop_
_entity_poly.entity_id
_entity_poly.type
_entity_poly.pdbx_seq_one_letter_code
_entity_poly.pdbx_strand_id
1 'polypeptide(L)'
;MSTQDQRGVPVGVAHAQQQFRLLELPDSLLDLLASPKPPVLSIKSRPMPATQSASAQQEQASAVLCTSNKTYHLRQVHTSNSVHLTQPANLSAQPGISAIAKCGSVLEAHPVTESPVSSVREAITRIWHAENWDGDGFAQFSGAVVPKRKEDFFADIPFSDAECEQAWVELCAFEHEDSPALPTLPTLWTYWKTIFTTAVAEGTDLGAQFQIAHFAKTLEDEEGLLSGLVEAIFYRLLPDDQMAGDDWAAVDRVKCVPWVGRSLLAALDSHYRTARPTAEFLDLWRDALPEAWREDAQLEAIKGGYTLPSDHTIAPLGASTLSSTTASSDSSKGPRKWHERFKATRKQ
;
A
#
# COMPACT_ATOMS: atom_id res chain seq x y z
N MET A 1 44.82 12.46 56.56
CA MET A 1 45.21 13.06 55.27
C MET A 1 45.08 11.99 54.21
N SER A 2 43.93 11.89 53.55
CA SER A 2 43.68 10.87 52.51
C SER A 2 44.18 11.41 51.17
N THR A 3 45.35 10.97 50.74
CA THR A 3 45.85 11.22 49.38
C THR A 3 45.17 10.23 48.44
N GLN A 4 44.00 10.60 47.92
CA GLN A 4 43.48 9.96 46.73
C GLN A 4 44.41 10.33 45.57
N ASP A 5 45.21 9.37 45.12
CA ASP A 5 45.89 9.40 43.82
C ASP A 5 44.83 9.73 42.74
N GLN A 6 44.83 10.97 42.24
CA GLN A 6 43.95 11.43 41.16
C GLN A 6 44.36 10.81 39.81
N ARG A 7 44.22 9.49 39.67
CA ARG A 7 44.36 8.78 38.38
C ARG A 7 43.04 8.71 37.61
N GLY A 8 42.16 9.70 37.80
CA GLY A 8 40.89 9.79 37.08
C GLY A 8 41.09 10.42 35.71
N VAL A 9 40.29 10.01 34.72
CA VAL A 9 40.17 10.74 33.45
C VAL A 9 39.42 12.05 33.72
N PRO A 10 39.98 13.23 33.41
CA PRO A 10 39.28 14.50 33.58
C PRO A 10 37.97 14.52 32.78
N VAL A 11 36.87 14.93 33.42
CA VAL A 11 35.54 15.05 32.80
C VAL A 11 35.09 16.50 32.87
N GLY A 12 34.75 17.07 31.72
CA GLY A 12 34.17 18.41 31.58
C GLY A 12 32.76 18.36 31.00
N VAL A 13 32.02 19.46 31.14
CA VAL A 13 30.74 19.66 30.44
C VAL A 13 30.92 20.81 29.47
N ALA A 14 30.62 20.59 28.19
CA ALA A 14 30.72 21.63 27.18
C ALA A 14 29.69 22.73 27.47
N HIS A 15 30.12 23.99 27.44
CA HIS A 15 29.23 25.14 27.64
C HIS A 15 28.14 25.21 26.56
N ALA A 16 28.47 24.87 25.31
CA ALA A 16 27.50 24.76 24.22
C ALA A 16 27.11 23.29 24.05
N GLN A 17 25.88 22.94 24.42
CA GLN A 17 25.33 21.60 24.21
C GLN A 17 24.85 21.44 22.76
N GLN A 18 25.19 20.31 22.15
CA GLN A 18 24.81 19.96 20.78
C GLN A 18 23.49 19.20 20.76
N GLN A 19 22.73 19.33 19.66
CA GLN A 19 21.44 18.66 19.49
C GLN A 19 21.64 17.27 18.89
N PHE A 20 21.90 16.29 19.76
CA PHE A 20 21.94 14.88 19.36
C PHE A 20 20.71 14.13 19.84
N ARG A 21 20.26 13.19 19.02
CA ARG A 21 19.30 12.15 19.38
C ARG A 21 19.94 10.79 19.17
N LEU A 22 19.61 9.86 20.07
CA LEU A 22 20.03 8.47 19.95
C LEU A 22 18.99 7.74 19.10
N LEU A 23 19.46 6.99 18.09
CA LEU A 23 18.65 6.12 17.26
C LEU A 23 19.15 4.69 17.44
N GLU A 24 18.24 3.78 17.75
CA GLU A 24 18.49 2.35 17.75
C GLU A 24 18.72 1.87 16.32
N LEU A 25 19.76 1.06 16.13
CA LEU A 25 20.10 0.45 14.85
C LEU A 25 19.91 -1.07 14.97
N PRO A 26 18.76 -1.62 14.55
CA PRO A 26 18.59 -3.05 14.32
C PRO A 26 19.71 -3.59 13.41
N ASP A 27 20.08 -4.86 13.58
CA ASP A 27 21.20 -5.50 12.84
C ASP A 27 21.13 -5.22 11.33
N SER A 28 19.95 -5.37 10.73
CA SER A 28 19.74 -5.07 9.30
C SER A 28 20.06 -3.63 8.89
N LEU A 29 19.80 -2.63 9.74
CA LEU A 29 20.11 -1.23 9.49
C LEU A 29 21.59 -0.94 9.77
N LEU A 30 22.17 -1.59 10.79
CA LEU A 30 23.60 -1.48 11.09
C LEU A 30 24.44 -2.02 9.94
N ASP A 31 24.13 -3.22 9.43
CA ASP A 31 24.80 -3.84 8.29
C ASP A 31 24.70 -2.96 7.04
N LEU A 32 23.51 -2.37 6.81
CA LEU A 32 23.26 -1.49 5.67
C LEU A 32 24.12 -0.21 5.74
N LEU A 33 24.21 0.42 6.93
CA LEU A 33 25.01 1.62 7.17
C LEU A 33 26.52 1.35 7.20
N ALA A 34 26.93 0.15 7.60
CA ALA A 34 28.33 -0.28 7.60
C ALA A 34 28.81 -0.80 6.23
N SER A 35 27.90 -0.97 5.27
CA SER A 35 28.23 -1.47 3.94
C SER A 35 29.17 -0.52 3.17
N PRO A 36 29.92 -1.01 2.15
CA PRO A 36 30.83 -0.16 1.38
C PRO A 36 30.14 0.99 0.62
N LYS A 37 28.83 0.88 0.41
CA LYS A 37 27.99 1.87 -0.28
C LYS A 37 26.70 2.07 0.54
N PRO A 38 26.78 2.76 1.68
CA PRO A 38 25.62 2.93 2.53
C PRO A 38 24.56 3.77 1.79
N PRO A 39 23.29 3.32 1.76
CA PRO A 39 22.22 4.06 1.09
C PRO A 39 21.83 5.30 1.88
N VAL A 40 21.14 6.22 1.21
CA VAL A 40 20.51 7.36 1.87
C VAL A 40 19.28 6.86 2.62
N LEU A 41 19.22 7.13 3.93
CA LEU A 41 18.02 6.92 4.73
C LEU A 41 17.19 8.21 4.75
N SER A 42 15.87 8.08 4.61
CA SER A 42 14.95 9.21 4.68
C SER A 42 14.01 9.06 5.88
N ILE A 43 13.64 10.19 6.48
CA ILE A 43 12.59 10.22 7.49
C ILE A 43 11.36 10.83 6.82
N LYS A 44 10.28 10.05 6.74
CA LYS A 44 9.00 10.50 6.18
C LYS A 44 7.95 10.59 7.28
N SER A 45 6.98 11.46 7.07
CA SER A 45 5.82 11.62 7.95
C SER A 45 4.61 12.02 7.12
N ARG A 46 3.43 11.50 7.46
CA ARG A 46 2.19 11.87 6.74
C ARG A 46 1.97 13.39 6.85
N PRO A 47 1.73 14.10 5.73
CA PRO A 47 1.42 15.52 5.78
C PRO A 47 0.13 15.75 6.57
N MET A 48 0.14 16.79 7.40
CA MET A 48 -0.92 17.09 8.35
C MET A 48 -2.16 17.61 7.60
N PRO A 49 -3.36 17.02 7.76
CA PRO A 49 -4.58 17.60 7.20
C PRO A 49 -4.85 18.94 7.88
N ALA A 50 -5.04 20.01 7.10
CA ALA A 50 -5.24 21.38 7.60
C ALA A 50 -6.49 21.58 8.49
N THR A 51 -7.33 20.54 8.63
CA THR A 51 -8.64 20.59 9.28
C THR A 51 -8.74 19.81 10.60
N GLN A 52 -7.67 19.17 11.08
CA GLN A 52 -7.72 18.39 12.33
C GLN A 52 -7.32 19.19 13.59
N SER A 53 -8.10 19.00 14.66
CA SER A 53 -7.93 19.66 15.95
C SER A 53 -6.76 19.11 16.77
N ALA A 54 -6.07 20.01 17.48
CA ALA A 54 -5.45 19.84 18.80
C ALA A 54 -5.01 18.43 19.24
N SER A 55 -6.03 17.66 19.58
CA SER A 55 -5.97 16.40 20.31
C SER A 55 -5.95 15.15 19.43
N ALA A 56 -6.42 15.23 18.18
CA ALA A 56 -6.25 14.16 17.18
C ALA A 56 -4.84 14.17 16.56
N GLN A 57 -4.12 15.28 16.73
CA GLN A 57 -2.79 15.54 16.18
C GLN A 57 -1.68 14.68 16.81
N GLN A 58 -1.88 14.19 18.03
CA GLN A 58 -0.86 13.45 18.77
C GLN A 58 -0.90 11.93 18.51
N GLU A 59 -2.02 11.41 18.00
CA GLU A 59 -2.16 9.99 17.62
C GLU A 59 -1.71 9.71 16.17
N GLN A 60 -1.65 10.72 15.29
CA GLN A 60 -1.39 10.54 13.84
C GLN A 60 -0.01 10.98 13.35
N ALA A 61 0.77 11.71 14.16
CA ALA A 61 2.11 12.15 13.78
C ALA A 61 3.14 11.01 13.98
N SER A 62 3.02 9.95 13.19
CA SER A 62 4.01 8.86 13.14
C SER A 62 5.07 9.19 12.10
N ALA A 63 6.31 9.39 12.55
CA ALA A 63 7.47 9.46 11.67
C ALA A 63 7.99 8.05 11.41
N VAL A 64 8.40 7.81 10.18
CA VAL A 64 9.00 6.54 9.76
C VAL A 64 10.40 6.78 9.22
N LEU A 65 11.27 5.81 9.43
CA LEU A 65 12.57 5.72 8.79
C LEU A 65 12.45 4.78 7.59
N CYS A 66 12.76 5.30 6.41
CA CYS A 66 12.74 4.54 5.17
C CYS A 66 14.17 4.28 4.69
N THR A 67 14.43 3.02 4.38
CA THR A 67 15.53 2.61 3.49
C THR A 67 15.03 2.66 2.05
N SER A 68 15.83 2.16 1.09
CA SER A 68 15.38 2.04 -0.30
C SER A 68 14.18 1.11 -0.48
N ASN A 69 13.97 0.13 0.40
CA ASN A 69 12.97 -0.92 0.22
C ASN A 69 12.22 -1.39 1.48
N LYS A 70 12.48 -0.76 2.62
CA LYS A 70 11.85 -1.11 3.90
C LYS A 70 11.57 0.13 4.72
N THR A 71 10.48 0.07 5.47
CA THR A 71 10.09 1.11 6.42
C THR A 71 10.16 0.62 7.87
N TYR A 72 10.54 1.52 8.76
CA TYR A 72 10.60 1.32 10.21
C TYR A 72 9.82 2.42 10.94
N HIS A 73 8.91 2.06 11.83
CA HIS A 73 8.27 3.02 12.74
C HIS A 73 9.27 3.52 13.77
N LEU A 74 9.30 4.84 13.98
CA LEU A 74 10.13 5.46 15.00
C LEU A 74 9.33 5.69 16.28
N ARG A 75 9.75 5.05 17.38
CA ARG A 75 9.13 5.23 18.69
C ARG A 75 10.11 5.91 19.66
N GLN A 76 9.70 7.05 20.22
CA GLN A 76 10.53 7.71 21.24
C GLN A 76 10.30 7.08 22.62
N VAL A 77 11.36 6.56 23.23
CA VAL A 77 11.36 6.01 24.58
C VAL A 77 12.20 6.88 25.50
N HIS A 78 11.59 7.35 26.59
CA HIS A 78 12.26 8.19 27.57
C HIS A 78 12.96 7.36 28.63
N THR A 79 14.05 7.89 29.17
CA THR A 79 14.78 7.28 30.28
C THR A 79 14.88 8.25 31.46
N SER A 80 14.77 7.71 32.68
CA SER A 80 15.05 8.45 33.92
C SER A 80 16.55 8.57 34.21
N ASN A 81 17.39 7.82 33.47
CA ASN A 81 18.83 7.86 33.61
C ASN A 81 19.41 9.13 32.95
N SER A 82 20.50 9.65 33.51
CA SER A 82 21.24 10.74 32.86
C SER A 82 22.26 10.16 31.89
N VAL A 83 21.89 10.11 30.60
CA VAL A 83 22.77 9.67 29.51
C VAL A 83 23.47 10.89 28.91
N HIS A 84 24.80 10.88 28.93
CA HIS A 84 25.63 11.93 28.37
C HIS A 84 26.41 11.42 27.16
N LEU A 85 26.31 12.13 26.04
CA LEU A 85 27.20 11.93 24.92
C LEU A 85 28.49 12.70 25.19
N THR A 86 29.62 12.02 25.06
CA THR A 86 30.94 12.57 25.34
C THR A 86 31.81 12.48 24.11
N GLN A 87 32.76 13.40 23.99
CA GLN A 87 33.83 13.34 23.01
C GLN A 87 35.19 13.53 23.70
N PRO A 88 36.29 12.99 23.13
CA PRO A 88 37.63 13.30 23.60
C PRO A 88 37.89 14.82 23.61
N ALA A 89 38.49 15.34 24.67
CA ALA A 89 38.82 16.76 24.80
C ALA A 89 40.10 16.95 25.62
N ASN A 90 40.85 18.02 25.33
CA ASN A 90 42.01 18.40 26.13
C ASN A 90 41.56 19.37 27.23
N LEU A 91 41.43 18.87 28.47
CA LEU A 91 40.99 19.65 29.62
C LEU A 91 42.22 20.03 30.44
N SER A 92 42.46 21.34 30.58
CA SER A 92 43.63 21.86 31.33
C SER A 92 44.97 21.26 30.87
N ALA A 93 45.15 21.13 29.54
CA ALA A 93 46.32 20.51 28.89
C ALA A 93 46.54 19.02 29.21
N GLN A 94 45.52 18.31 29.70
CA GLN A 94 45.51 16.85 29.87
C GLN A 94 44.43 16.20 29.01
N PRO A 95 44.67 15.01 28.44
CA PRO A 95 43.63 14.24 27.76
C PRO A 95 42.48 13.92 28.72
N GLY A 96 41.26 14.25 28.33
CA GLY A 96 40.03 14.01 29.09
C GLY A 96 38.84 13.81 28.17
N ILE A 97 37.64 13.86 28.75
CA ILE A 97 36.38 13.75 28.02
C ILE A 97 35.47 14.92 28.35
N SER A 98 34.75 15.42 27.35
CA SER A 98 33.77 16.49 27.52
C SER A 98 32.38 16.01 27.14
N ALA A 99 31.40 16.19 28.03
CA ALA A 99 30.00 15.95 27.74
C ALA A 99 29.44 17.04 26.83
N ILE A 100 29.06 16.66 25.62
CA ILE A 100 28.59 17.54 24.54
C ILE A 100 27.07 17.55 24.37
N ALA A 101 26.38 16.51 24.84
CA ALA A 101 24.93 16.48 24.88
C ALA A 101 24.43 15.64 26.05
N LYS A 102 23.19 15.90 26.46
CA LYS A 102 22.42 15.07 27.39
C LYS A 102 21.20 14.53 26.65
N CYS A 103 21.07 13.21 26.58
CA CYS A 103 19.97 12.53 25.89
C CYS A 103 18.98 11.99 26.93
N GLY A 104 17.76 12.52 26.94
CA GLY A 104 16.67 12.04 27.80
C GLY A 104 15.79 10.97 27.16
N SER A 105 16.05 10.64 25.89
CA SER A 105 15.29 9.64 25.13
C SER A 105 16.13 8.99 24.05
N VAL A 106 15.66 7.82 23.60
CA VAL A 106 16.15 7.05 22.46
C VAL A 106 14.99 6.89 21.48
N LEU A 107 15.29 6.95 20.18
CA LEU A 107 14.37 6.56 19.12
C LEU A 107 14.60 5.08 18.83
N GLU A 108 13.60 4.25 19.07
CA GLU A 108 13.58 2.85 18.68
C GLU A 108 13.04 2.71 17.26
N ALA A 109 13.64 1.83 16.45
CA ALA A 109 13.25 1.59 15.07
C ALA A 109 12.63 0.20 14.92
N HIS A 110 11.32 0.14 14.70
CA HIS A 110 10.56 -1.11 14.59
C HIS A 110 10.18 -1.39 13.13
N PRO A 111 10.52 -2.55 12.55
CA PRO A 111 10.19 -2.84 11.15
C PRO A 111 8.67 -2.87 10.96
N VAL A 112 8.21 -2.25 9.88
CA VAL A 112 6.79 -2.24 9.49
C VAL A 112 6.47 -3.53 8.75
N THR A 113 5.39 -4.21 9.15
CA THR A 113 4.85 -5.40 8.46
C THR A 113 3.54 -5.11 7.73
N GLU A 114 2.98 -3.92 7.90
CA GLU A 114 1.74 -3.48 7.28
C GLU A 114 1.98 -3.15 5.80
N SER A 115 0.98 -3.44 4.95
CA SER A 115 1.07 -3.14 3.53
C SER A 115 0.79 -1.65 3.25
N PRO A 116 1.58 -0.99 2.38
CA PRO A 116 1.37 0.41 1.98
C PRO A 116 0.10 0.62 1.13
N VAL A 117 -0.53 -0.46 0.64
CA VAL A 117 -1.67 -0.40 -0.31
C VAL A 117 -2.79 0.51 0.17
N SER A 118 -3.20 0.42 1.43
CA SER A 118 -4.26 1.29 1.97
C SER A 118 -3.85 2.75 2.03
N SER A 119 -2.60 3.04 2.41
CA SER A 119 -2.07 4.40 2.49
C SER A 119 -1.95 5.05 1.11
N VAL A 120 -1.45 4.31 0.12
CA VAL A 120 -1.39 4.76 -1.28
C VAL A 120 -2.80 4.98 -1.82
N ARG A 121 -3.72 4.03 -1.60
CA ARG A 121 -5.12 4.14 -2.04
C ARG A 121 -5.82 5.37 -1.46
N GLU A 122 -5.69 5.62 -0.17
CA GLU A 122 -6.30 6.78 0.49
C GLU A 122 -5.73 8.11 -0.02
N ALA A 123 -4.44 8.13 -0.37
CA ALA A 123 -3.76 9.33 -0.85
C ALA A 123 -4.14 9.68 -2.29
N ILE A 124 -4.49 8.71 -3.14
CA ILE A 124 -4.96 8.96 -4.51
C ILE A 124 -6.48 9.24 -4.49
N THR A 125 -6.85 10.50 -4.67
CA THR A 125 -8.26 10.91 -4.64
C THR A 125 -8.94 10.92 -6.02
N ARG A 126 -8.17 10.93 -7.11
CA ARG A 126 -8.69 10.93 -8.49
C ARG A 126 -9.02 9.49 -8.90
N ILE A 127 -10.28 9.22 -9.24
CA ILE A 127 -10.77 7.88 -9.59
C ILE A 127 -11.26 7.88 -11.04
N TRP A 128 -10.79 6.92 -11.82
CA TRP A 128 -11.17 6.67 -13.20
C TRP A 128 -12.25 5.59 -13.31
N HIS A 129 -13.34 5.95 -13.97
CA HIS A 129 -14.50 5.10 -14.23
C HIS A 129 -14.64 4.91 -15.73
N ALA A 130 -14.70 3.66 -16.19
CA ALA A 130 -15.04 3.29 -17.56
C ALA A 130 -15.88 2.01 -17.54
N GLU A 131 -17.20 2.19 -17.63
CA GLU A 131 -18.18 1.09 -17.62
C GLU A 131 -18.92 1.05 -18.95
N ASN A 132 -18.76 -0.04 -19.71
CA ASN A 132 -19.39 -0.24 -21.02
C ASN A 132 -20.08 -1.62 -21.08
N TRP A 133 -21.15 -1.81 -20.29
CA TRP A 133 -21.86 -3.11 -20.25
C TRP A 133 -23.02 -3.22 -21.27
N ASP A 134 -23.82 -2.15 -21.44
CA ASP A 134 -25.05 -2.16 -22.26
C ASP A 134 -24.99 -1.25 -23.51
N GLY A 135 -23.79 -0.92 -23.99
CA GLY A 135 -23.58 -0.12 -25.20
C GLY A 135 -23.60 1.41 -25.01
N ASP A 136 -24.21 1.91 -23.94
CA ASP A 136 -24.01 3.29 -23.47
C ASP A 136 -22.86 3.30 -22.45
N GLY A 137 -21.67 3.62 -22.97
CA GLY A 137 -20.45 3.73 -22.19
C GLY A 137 -20.30 5.10 -21.55
N PHE A 138 -19.80 5.12 -20.30
CA PHE A 138 -19.41 6.37 -19.65
C PHE A 138 -17.99 6.26 -19.11
N ALA A 139 -17.11 7.12 -19.65
CA ALA A 139 -15.73 7.23 -19.23
C ALA A 139 -15.51 8.62 -18.59
N GLN A 140 -15.19 8.66 -17.30
CA GLN A 140 -14.92 9.91 -16.62
C GLN A 140 -13.98 9.77 -15.42
N PHE A 141 -13.38 10.91 -15.05
CA PHE A 141 -12.75 11.07 -13.74
C PHE A 141 -13.73 11.58 -12.70
N SER A 142 -13.50 11.19 -11.45
CA SER A 142 -14.14 11.73 -10.26
C SER A 142 -13.10 12.00 -9.17
N GLY A 143 -13.48 12.75 -8.14
CA GLY A 143 -12.60 13.11 -7.04
C GLY A 143 -11.64 14.25 -7.36
N ALA A 144 -10.80 14.60 -6.39
CA ALA A 144 -9.88 15.73 -6.51
C ALA A 144 -8.59 15.32 -7.22
N VAL A 145 -8.03 16.23 -8.01
CA VAL A 145 -6.70 16.07 -8.61
C VAL A 145 -5.65 16.36 -7.56
N VAL A 146 -4.66 15.47 -7.44
CA VAL A 146 -3.45 15.70 -6.65
C VAL A 146 -2.36 16.19 -7.62
N PRO A 147 -1.99 17.48 -7.60
CA PRO A 147 -1.06 18.06 -8.56
C PRO A 147 0.39 17.72 -8.18
N LYS A 148 0.70 16.44 -8.14
CA LYS A 148 2.03 15.90 -7.82
C LYS A 148 2.31 14.74 -8.74
N ARG A 149 3.51 14.71 -9.30
CA ARG A 149 4.01 13.54 -10.02
C ARG A 149 4.26 12.40 -9.02
N LYS A 150 4.29 11.17 -9.50
CA LYS A 150 4.47 9.95 -8.70
C LYS A 150 5.64 10.04 -7.71
N GLU A 151 6.78 10.58 -8.13
CA GLU A 151 7.97 10.76 -7.28
C GLU A 151 7.69 11.68 -6.09
N ASP A 152 7.10 12.85 -6.34
CA ASP A 152 6.73 13.81 -5.29
C ASP A 152 5.56 13.33 -4.43
N PHE A 153 4.71 12.47 -4.99
CA PHE A 153 3.59 11.85 -4.32
C PHE A 153 4.07 10.81 -3.29
N PHE A 154 5.06 9.98 -3.62
CA PHE A 154 5.63 9.00 -2.69
C PHE A 154 6.38 9.63 -1.50
N ALA A 155 6.85 10.86 -1.65
CA ALA A 155 7.47 11.60 -0.54
C ALA A 155 6.50 11.89 0.62
N ASP A 156 5.19 11.98 0.34
CA ASP A 156 4.15 12.25 1.33
C ASP A 156 3.62 10.97 2.01
N ILE A 157 3.97 9.81 1.50
CA ILE A 157 3.49 8.51 2.00
C ILE A 157 4.52 7.98 3.01
N PRO A 158 4.10 7.56 4.21
CA PRO A 158 5.02 7.10 5.26
C PRO A 158 5.49 5.65 5.02
N PHE A 159 5.99 5.38 3.81
CA PHE A 159 6.55 4.11 3.37
C PHE A 159 7.76 4.34 2.45
N SER A 160 8.60 3.32 2.26
CA SER A 160 9.73 3.40 1.33
C SER A 160 9.24 3.47 -0.11
N ASP A 161 10.05 4.03 -1.00
CA ASP A 161 9.62 4.23 -2.39
C ASP A 161 9.35 2.90 -3.09
N ALA A 162 10.11 1.84 -2.81
CA ALA A 162 9.85 0.52 -3.39
C ALA A 162 8.56 -0.14 -2.86
N GLU A 163 8.24 0.07 -1.57
CA GLU A 163 6.97 -0.40 -0.99
C GLU A 163 5.79 0.38 -1.61
N CYS A 164 5.91 1.70 -1.77
CA CYS A 164 4.93 2.53 -2.47
C CYS A 164 4.76 2.10 -3.94
N GLU A 165 5.85 1.79 -4.63
CA GLU A 165 5.85 1.29 -6.01
C GLU A 165 5.11 -0.03 -6.12
N GLN A 166 5.38 -0.97 -5.21
CA GLN A 166 4.68 -2.25 -5.18
C GLN A 166 3.17 -2.07 -4.98
N ALA A 167 2.76 -1.19 -4.06
CA ALA A 167 1.36 -0.85 -3.86
C ALA A 167 0.73 -0.15 -5.07
N TRP A 168 1.49 0.73 -5.74
CA TRP A 168 1.06 1.41 -6.96
C TRP A 168 0.72 0.42 -8.07
N VAL A 169 1.64 -0.54 -8.32
CA VAL A 169 1.44 -1.64 -9.27
C VAL A 169 0.27 -2.52 -8.84
N GLU A 170 0.16 -2.87 -7.55
CA GLU A 170 -0.94 -3.68 -7.02
C GLU A 170 -2.32 -3.06 -7.26
N LEU A 171 -2.41 -1.74 -7.14
CA LEU A 171 -3.64 -0.99 -7.36
C LEU A 171 -3.93 -0.71 -8.84
N CYS A 172 -3.01 -1.05 -9.75
CA CYS A 172 -3.02 -0.56 -11.14
C CYS A 172 -3.17 0.97 -11.18
N ALA A 173 -2.55 1.66 -10.22
CA ALA A 173 -2.52 3.12 -10.20
C ALA A 173 -1.71 3.61 -11.41
N PHE A 174 -2.06 4.77 -11.93
CA PHE A 174 -1.42 5.34 -13.11
C PHE A 174 -1.37 6.86 -13.02
N GLU A 175 -0.49 7.47 -13.80
CA GLU A 175 -0.43 8.92 -13.94
C GLU A 175 -1.24 9.35 -15.16
N HIS A 176 -2.06 10.38 -14.99
CA HIS A 176 -2.77 11.03 -16.07
C HIS A 176 -2.72 12.54 -15.86
N GLU A 177 -2.18 13.27 -16.84
CA GLU A 177 -1.93 14.71 -16.74
C GLU A 177 -1.09 15.07 -15.50
N ASP A 178 0.05 14.38 -15.32
CA ASP A 178 0.98 14.56 -14.18
C ASP A 178 0.32 14.41 -12.80
N SER A 179 -0.76 13.62 -12.72
CA SER A 179 -1.52 13.41 -11.49
C SER A 179 -1.87 11.93 -11.29
N PRO A 180 -1.68 11.38 -10.09
CA PRO A 180 -2.09 10.02 -9.75
C PRO A 180 -3.59 9.81 -9.91
N ALA A 181 -3.96 8.68 -10.48
CA ALA A 181 -5.33 8.21 -10.61
C ALA A 181 -5.45 6.72 -10.27
N LEU A 182 -6.63 6.33 -9.79
CA LEU A 182 -6.99 4.94 -9.52
C LEU A 182 -8.13 4.48 -10.42
N PRO A 183 -8.03 3.31 -11.07
CA PRO A 183 -9.18 2.70 -11.72
C PRO A 183 -10.13 2.08 -10.68
N THR A 184 -11.41 1.99 -10.99
CA THR A 184 -12.33 1.10 -10.27
C THR A 184 -12.15 -0.36 -10.75
N LEU A 185 -12.59 -1.32 -9.94
CA LEU A 185 -12.54 -2.74 -10.33
C LEU A 185 -13.37 -3.04 -11.60
N PRO A 186 -14.58 -2.49 -11.80
CA PRO A 186 -15.30 -2.62 -13.07
C PRO A 186 -14.51 -2.05 -14.26
N THR A 187 -13.84 -0.91 -14.09
CA THR A 187 -12.96 -0.34 -15.13
C THR A 187 -11.84 -1.29 -15.52
N LEU A 188 -11.18 -1.95 -14.55
CA LEU A 188 -10.13 -2.94 -14.83
C LEU A 188 -10.66 -4.10 -15.68
N TRP A 189 -11.87 -4.56 -15.39
CA TRP A 189 -12.53 -5.60 -16.21
C TRP A 189 -12.83 -5.11 -17.63
N THR A 190 -13.41 -3.92 -17.79
CA THR A 190 -13.69 -3.33 -19.11
C THR A 190 -12.40 -3.24 -19.94
N TYR A 191 -11.33 -2.71 -19.34
CA TYR A 191 -10.02 -2.59 -19.98
C TYR A 191 -9.46 -3.96 -20.36
N TRP A 192 -9.48 -4.92 -19.44
CA TRP A 192 -9.00 -6.28 -19.74
C TRP A 192 -9.74 -6.92 -20.90
N LYS A 193 -11.07 -6.79 -20.94
CA LYS A 193 -11.89 -7.33 -22.03
C LYS A 193 -11.46 -6.75 -23.38
N THR A 194 -11.32 -5.43 -23.47
CA THR A 194 -10.86 -4.75 -24.69
C THR A 194 -9.43 -5.16 -25.06
N ILE A 195 -8.50 -5.12 -24.11
CA ILE A 195 -7.11 -5.58 -24.26
C ILE A 195 -7.06 -6.98 -24.86
N PHE A 196 -7.83 -7.92 -24.29
CA PHE A 196 -7.84 -9.30 -24.73
C PHE A 196 -8.47 -9.47 -26.12
N THR A 197 -9.59 -8.79 -26.39
CA THR A 197 -10.23 -8.87 -27.72
C THR A 197 -9.34 -8.30 -28.82
N THR A 198 -8.64 -7.20 -28.55
CA THR A 198 -7.69 -6.59 -29.49
C THR A 198 -6.47 -7.48 -29.68
N ALA A 199 -5.94 -8.08 -28.60
CA ALA A 199 -4.81 -9.02 -28.70
C ALA A 199 -5.17 -10.23 -29.59
N VAL A 200 -6.37 -10.78 -29.45
CA VAL A 200 -6.86 -11.87 -30.32
C VAL A 200 -7.04 -11.39 -31.77
N ALA A 201 -7.57 -10.19 -31.98
CA ALA A 201 -7.77 -9.63 -33.32
C ALA A 201 -6.46 -9.37 -34.06
N GLU A 202 -5.43 -8.90 -33.36
CA GLU A 202 -4.09 -8.63 -33.90
C GLU A 202 -3.22 -9.89 -33.99
N GLY A 203 -3.62 -10.99 -33.32
CA GLY A 203 -2.80 -12.19 -33.22
C GLY A 203 -1.62 -12.04 -32.26
N THR A 204 -1.72 -11.13 -31.29
CA THR A 204 -0.72 -10.91 -30.24
C THR A 204 -0.87 -11.97 -29.16
N ASP A 205 0.14 -12.84 -29.01
CA ASP A 205 0.20 -13.82 -27.93
C ASP A 205 0.66 -13.15 -26.64
N LEU A 206 -0.30 -12.88 -25.73
CA LEU A 206 -0.03 -12.28 -24.42
C LEU A 206 0.88 -13.14 -23.53
N GLY A 207 0.95 -14.45 -23.77
CA GLY A 207 1.87 -15.35 -23.05
C GLY A 207 3.29 -15.36 -23.60
N ALA A 208 3.51 -14.76 -24.76
CA ALA A 208 4.81 -14.58 -25.38
C ALA A 208 5.32 -13.14 -25.20
N GLN A 209 6.53 -12.87 -25.69
CA GLN A 209 7.09 -11.52 -25.62
C GLN A 209 6.39 -10.57 -26.60
N PHE A 210 5.87 -9.46 -26.08
CA PHE A 210 5.33 -8.34 -26.85
C PHE A 210 5.78 -7.00 -26.24
N GLN A 211 5.64 -5.91 -27.00
CA GLN A 211 5.97 -4.57 -26.52
C GLN A 211 4.76 -3.90 -25.86
N ILE A 212 4.88 -3.61 -24.56
CA ILE A 212 3.78 -2.98 -23.79
C ILE A 212 3.46 -1.60 -24.37
N ALA A 213 4.48 -0.75 -24.59
CA ALA A 213 4.24 0.62 -25.04
C ALA A 213 3.62 0.68 -26.45
N HIS A 214 4.04 -0.24 -27.33
CA HIS A 214 3.45 -0.34 -28.66
C HIS A 214 1.99 -0.76 -28.60
N PHE A 215 1.68 -1.82 -27.85
CA PHE A 215 0.31 -2.33 -27.75
C PHE A 215 -0.63 -1.37 -27.01
N ALA A 216 -0.15 -0.71 -25.95
CA ALA A 216 -0.88 0.33 -25.24
C ALA A 216 -1.23 1.52 -26.16
N LYS A 217 -0.30 1.89 -27.05
CA LYS A 217 -0.56 2.92 -28.05
C LYS A 217 -1.59 2.49 -29.09
N THR A 218 -1.55 1.25 -29.56
CA THR A 218 -2.57 0.75 -30.49
C THR A 218 -3.97 0.78 -29.87
N LEU A 219 -4.08 0.38 -28.59
CA LEU A 219 -5.34 0.47 -27.84
C LEU A 219 -5.80 1.91 -27.58
N GLU A 220 -4.88 2.85 -27.43
CA GLU A 220 -5.21 4.28 -27.34
C GLU A 220 -5.74 4.81 -28.68
N ASP A 221 -5.08 4.47 -29.79
CA ASP A 221 -5.42 4.96 -31.13
C ASP A 221 -6.72 4.32 -31.68
N GLU A 222 -6.96 3.03 -31.44
CA GLU A 222 -8.10 2.28 -32.00
C GLU A 222 -9.32 2.23 -31.07
N GLU A 223 -9.10 2.06 -29.76
CA GLU A 223 -10.17 1.83 -28.77
C GLU A 223 -10.37 3.03 -27.82
N GLY A 224 -9.51 4.05 -27.89
CA GLY A 224 -9.59 5.23 -27.03
C GLY A 224 -9.26 4.96 -25.56
N LEU A 225 -8.54 3.87 -25.26
CA LEU A 225 -8.12 3.55 -23.90
C LEU A 225 -6.99 4.47 -23.44
N LEU A 226 -6.98 4.78 -22.15
CA LEU A 226 -5.83 5.48 -21.53
C LEU A 226 -4.61 4.54 -21.50
N SER A 227 -3.59 4.86 -22.30
CA SER A 227 -2.33 4.10 -22.38
C SER A 227 -1.70 3.86 -21.01
N GLY A 228 -1.64 4.89 -20.15
CA GLY A 228 -1.11 4.75 -18.79
C GLY A 228 -1.82 3.69 -17.92
N LEU A 229 -3.12 3.46 -18.11
CA LEU A 229 -3.84 2.40 -17.39
C LEU A 229 -3.63 1.03 -18.05
N VAL A 230 -3.52 0.96 -19.38
CA VAL A 230 -3.15 -0.27 -20.08
C VAL A 230 -1.78 -0.76 -19.61
N GLU A 231 -0.80 0.15 -19.58
CA GLU A 231 0.54 -0.13 -19.05
C GLU A 231 0.49 -0.58 -17.59
N ALA A 232 -0.26 0.10 -16.73
CA ALA A 232 -0.40 -0.28 -15.32
C ALA A 232 -0.99 -1.68 -15.14
N ILE A 233 -1.96 -2.07 -15.98
CA ILE A 233 -2.51 -3.44 -15.99
C ILE A 233 -1.43 -4.44 -16.38
N PHE A 234 -0.65 -4.18 -17.44
CA PHE A 234 0.44 -5.08 -17.82
C PHE A 234 1.51 -5.19 -16.74
N TYR A 235 1.97 -4.08 -16.15
CA TYR A 235 2.94 -4.10 -15.05
C TYR A 235 2.46 -4.90 -13.85
N ARG A 236 1.16 -4.90 -13.55
CA ARG A 236 0.58 -5.76 -12.51
C ARG A 236 0.67 -7.26 -12.85
N LEU A 237 0.64 -7.58 -14.14
CA LEU A 237 0.58 -8.93 -14.65
C LEU A 237 1.95 -9.48 -15.11
N LEU A 238 3.04 -8.73 -14.92
CA LEU A 238 4.39 -9.22 -15.23
C LEU A 238 4.88 -10.24 -14.21
N PRO A 239 5.79 -11.15 -14.61
CA PRO A 239 6.56 -11.98 -13.68
C PRO A 239 7.32 -11.15 -12.61
N ASP A 240 7.56 -11.72 -11.42
CA ASP A 240 8.24 -11.02 -10.32
C ASP A 240 9.71 -10.65 -10.63
N ASP A 241 10.34 -11.34 -11.58
CA ASP A 241 11.71 -11.10 -12.02
C ASP A 241 11.83 -10.02 -13.11
N GLN A 242 10.70 -9.58 -13.68
CA GLN A 242 10.64 -8.46 -14.62
C GLN A 242 10.26 -7.17 -13.89
N MET A 243 11.03 -6.12 -14.10
CA MET A 243 10.78 -4.81 -13.49
C MET A 243 9.91 -3.94 -14.42
N ALA A 244 9.10 -3.05 -13.84
CA ALA A 244 8.43 -2.01 -14.59
C ALA A 244 9.48 -1.11 -15.28
N GLY A 245 9.41 -1.02 -16.61
CA GLY A 245 10.36 -0.28 -17.44
C GLY A 245 11.01 -1.10 -18.56
N ASP A 246 10.94 -2.43 -18.50
CA ASP A 246 11.24 -3.27 -19.66
C ASP A 246 10.07 -3.20 -20.66
N ASP A 247 10.34 -2.72 -21.87
CA ASP A 247 9.32 -2.55 -22.91
C ASP A 247 8.80 -3.92 -23.41
N TRP A 248 9.63 -4.96 -23.33
CA TRP A 248 9.29 -6.32 -23.75
C TRP A 248 8.85 -7.16 -22.56
N ALA A 249 7.65 -7.70 -22.64
CA ALA A 249 7.01 -8.42 -21.55
C ALA A 249 6.23 -9.64 -22.04
N ALA A 250 6.03 -10.59 -21.13
CA ALA A 250 5.06 -11.67 -21.28
C ALA A 250 4.16 -11.67 -20.04
N VAL A 251 2.85 -11.82 -20.24
CA VAL A 251 1.89 -11.86 -19.14
C VAL A 251 2.08 -13.15 -18.33
N ASP A 252 2.27 -13.00 -17.02
CA ASP A 252 2.35 -14.12 -16.09
C ASP A 252 0.97 -14.75 -15.89
N ARG A 253 0.82 -15.98 -16.41
CA ARG A 253 -0.36 -16.82 -16.25
C ARG A 253 -0.82 -16.93 -14.78
N VAL A 254 0.12 -17.08 -13.84
CA VAL A 254 -0.16 -17.27 -12.41
C VAL A 254 -0.79 -16.03 -11.78
N LYS A 255 -0.46 -14.83 -12.29
CA LYS A 255 -1.04 -13.56 -11.84
C LYS A 255 -2.31 -13.20 -12.61
N CYS A 256 -2.30 -13.40 -13.92
CA CYS A 256 -3.39 -13.03 -14.82
C CYS A 256 -4.68 -13.77 -14.49
N VAL A 257 -4.65 -15.10 -14.44
CA VAL A 257 -5.85 -15.92 -14.21
C VAL A 257 -6.64 -15.45 -12.97
N PRO A 258 -6.05 -15.38 -11.75
CA PRO A 258 -6.79 -14.94 -10.57
C PRO A 258 -7.15 -13.45 -10.59
N TRP A 259 -6.35 -12.60 -11.22
CA TRP A 259 -6.65 -11.18 -11.34
C TRP A 259 -7.90 -10.95 -12.22
N VAL A 260 -7.98 -11.59 -13.39
CA VAL A 260 -9.14 -11.52 -14.29
C VAL A 260 -10.41 -12.00 -13.59
N GLY A 261 -10.34 -13.15 -12.89
CA GLY A 261 -11.49 -13.70 -12.18
C GLY A 261 -12.03 -12.78 -11.08
N ARG A 262 -11.13 -12.11 -10.33
CA ARG A 262 -11.53 -11.13 -9.30
C ARG A 262 -12.11 -9.86 -9.91
N SER A 263 -11.51 -9.34 -10.98
CA SER A 263 -12.01 -8.15 -11.68
C SER A 263 -13.39 -8.40 -12.30
N LEU A 264 -13.59 -9.56 -12.95
CA LEU A 264 -14.89 -9.98 -13.47
C LEU A 264 -15.93 -10.08 -12.36
N LEU A 265 -15.62 -10.76 -11.25
CA LEU A 265 -16.56 -10.92 -10.15
C LEU A 265 -16.98 -9.57 -9.54
N ALA A 266 -16.04 -8.64 -9.41
CA ALA A 266 -16.31 -7.29 -8.94
C ALA A 266 -17.17 -6.48 -9.92
N ALA A 267 -16.93 -6.62 -11.23
CA ALA A 267 -17.73 -5.98 -12.27
C ALA A 267 -19.18 -6.53 -12.32
N LEU A 268 -19.37 -7.83 -12.12
CA LEU A 268 -20.71 -8.41 -12.08
C LEU A 268 -21.54 -7.93 -10.88
N ASP A 269 -20.90 -7.70 -9.74
CA ASP A 269 -21.58 -7.20 -8.53
C ASP A 269 -22.03 -5.74 -8.66
N SER A 270 -21.22 -4.87 -9.26
CA SER A 270 -21.57 -3.45 -9.45
C SER A 270 -22.85 -3.27 -10.27
N HIS A 271 -23.06 -4.12 -11.28
CA HIS A 271 -24.21 -4.03 -12.18
C HIS A 271 -25.47 -4.74 -11.65
N TYR A 272 -25.34 -5.91 -11.03
CA TYR A 272 -26.49 -6.77 -10.74
C TYR A 272 -26.88 -6.88 -9.27
N ARG A 273 -25.99 -6.48 -8.33
CA ARG A 273 -26.19 -6.50 -6.87
C ARG A 273 -26.80 -7.80 -6.32
N THR A 274 -26.62 -8.92 -7.01
CA THR A 274 -27.22 -10.22 -6.69
C THR A 274 -26.25 -11.34 -7.02
N ALA A 275 -26.34 -12.44 -6.26
CA ALA A 275 -25.49 -13.60 -6.44
C ALA A 275 -25.75 -14.24 -7.82
N ARG A 276 -24.67 -14.57 -8.54
CA ARG A 276 -24.74 -15.09 -9.91
C ARG A 276 -24.54 -16.58 -9.97
N PRO A 277 -25.15 -17.29 -10.94
CA PRO A 277 -24.86 -18.70 -11.18
C PRO A 277 -23.35 -18.93 -11.34
N THR A 278 -22.80 -19.83 -10.52
CA THR A 278 -21.35 -20.10 -10.52
C THR A 278 -20.88 -20.61 -11.89
N ALA A 279 -21.71 -21.37 -12.60
CA ALA A 279 -21.41 -21.84 -13.96
C ALA A 279 -21.25 -20.69 -14.96
N GLU A 280 -22.19 -19.74 -14.97
CA GLU A 280 -22.14 -18.55 -15.85
C GLU A 280 -20.87 -17.73 -15.59
N PHE A 281 -20.51 -17.54 -14.32
CA PHE A 281 -19.27 -16.85 -13.96
C PHE A 281 -18.02 -17.58 -14.48
N LEU A 282 -17.94 -18.90 -14.31
CA LEU A 282 -16.78 -19.69 -14.76
C LEU A 282 -16.66 -19.68 -16.29
N ASP A 283 -17.77 -19.73 -17.02
CA ASP A 283 -17.75 -19.68 -18.48
C ASP A 283 -17.27 -18.31 -18.98
N LEU A 284 -17.80 -17.21 -18.42
CA LEU A 284 -17.34 -15.85 -18.72
C LEU A 284 -15.85 -15.64 -18.39
N TRP A 285 -15.39 -16.22 -17.28
CA TRP A 285 -13.98 -16.12 -16.88
C TRP A 285 -13.08 -16.88 -17.88
N ARG A 286 -13.46 -18.08 -18.30
CA ARG A 286 -12.72 -18.85 -19.32
C ARG A 286 -12.70 -18.14 -20.67
N ASP A 287 -13.80 -17.51 -21.05
CA ASP A 287 -13.88 -16.78 -22.32
C ASP A 287 -13.04 -15.52 -22.34
N ALA A 288 -12.65 -15.00 -21.18
CA ALA A 288 -11.79 -13.82 -21.04
C ALA A 288 -10.30 -14.16 -20.79
N LEU A 289 -9.89 -15.39 -21.08
CA LEU A 289 -8.51 -15.84 -20.97
C LEU A 289 -8.00 -16.43 -22.29
N PRO A 290 -6.69 -16.36 -22.55
CA PRO A 290 -6.06 -17.14 -23.62
C PRO A 290 -6.44 -18.63 -23.55
N GLU A 291 -6.63 -19.26 -24.70
CA GLU A 291 -7.11 -20.64 -24.81
C GLU A 291 -6.31 -21.62 -23.94
N ALA A 292 -4.98 -21.46 -23.92
CA ALA A 292 -4.07 -22.29 -23.14
C ALA A 292 -4.22 -22.17 -21.61
N TRP A 293 -4.94 -21.16 -21.11
CA TRP A 293 -5.08 -20.86 -19.68
C TRP A 293 -6.49 -21.13 -19.16
N ARG A 294 -7.44 -21.50 -20.03
CA ARG A 294 -8.85 -21.74 -19.67
C ARG A 294 -9.05 -22.78 -18.58
N GLU A 295 -8.20 -23.81 -18.55
CA GLU A 295 -8.29 -24.89 -17.56
C GLU A 295 -7.99 -24.43 -16.12
N ASP A 296 -7.27 -23.31 -15.96
CA ASP A 296 -6.90 -22.75 -14.66
C ASP A 296 -7.97 -21.83 -14.06
N ALA A 297 -8.98 -21.46 -14.85
CA ALA A 297 -10.13 -20.69 -14.38
C ALA A 297 -11.00 -21.54 -13.45
N GLN A 298 -10.55 -21.64 -12.20
CA GLN A 298 -11.14 -22.43 -11.14
C GLN A 298 -11.30 -21.58 -9.88
N LEU A 299 -12.34 -21.86 -9.09
CA LEU A 299 -12.63 -21.07 -7.90
C LEU A 299 -11.47 -21.02 -6.89
N GLU A 300 -10.66 -22.09 -6.79
CA GLU A 300 -9.48 -22.11 -5.92
C GLU A 300 -8.44 -21.04 -6.28
N ALA A 301 -8.34 -20.63 -7.55
CA ALA A 301 -7.41 -19.59 -7.97
C ALA A 301 -7.78 -18.21 -7.38
N ILE A 302 -9.07 -17.95 -7.11
CA ILE A 302 -9.56 -16.71 -6.50
C ILE A 302 -10.01 -16.88 -5.05
N LYS A 303 -9.54 -17.93 -4.37
CA LYS A 303 -9.86 -18.22 -2.98
C LYS A 303 -9.65 -17.00 -2.08
N GLY A 304 -10.63 -16.75 -1.20
CA GLY A 304 -10.65 -15.59 -0.32
C GLY A 304 -11.16 -14.30 -0.97
N GLY A 305 -11.41 -14.28 -2.29
CA GLY A 305 -12.00 -13.13 -3.00
C GLY A 305 -13.53 -13.20 -3.16
N TYR A 306 -14.17 -14.30 -2.78
CA TYR A 306 -15.59 -14.55 -3.00
C TYR A 306 -16.27 -15.19 -1.79
N THR A 307 -17.59 -15.14 -1.79
CA THR A 307 -18.48 -15.95 -0.95
C THR A 307 -19.42 -16.76 -1.84
N LEU A 308 -19.94 -17.87 -1.30
CA LEU A 308 -20.95 -18.69 -1.97
C LEU A 308 -22.27 -18.56 -1.18
N PRO A 309 -23.18 -17.66 -1.57
CA PRO A 309 -24.48 -17.52 -0.91
C PRO A 309 -25.34 -18.80 -1.00
N SER A 310 -25.11 -19.63 -2.02
CA SER A 310 -25.67 -20.97 -2.17
C SER A 310 -24.70 -21.87 -2.95
N ASP A 311 -24.97 -23.18 -3.01
CA ASP A 311 -24.14 -24.18 -3.71
C ASP A 311 -23.96 -23.90 -5.22
N HIS A 312 -24.77 -23.02 -5.80
CA HIS A 312 -24.76 -22.68 -7.22
C HIS A 312 -24.61 -21.19 -7.48
N THR A 313 -24.36 -20.37 -6.46
CA THR A 313 -24.19 -18.93 -6.65
C THR A 313 -22.90 -18.40 -6.04
N ILE A 314 -22.33 -17.40 -6.70
CA ILE A 314 -21.12 -16.72 -6.28
C ILE A 314 -21.38 -15.21 -6.15
N ALA A 315 -20.75 -14.60 -5.15
CA ALA A 315 -20.74 -13.16 -4.92
C ALA A 315 -19.36 -12.73 -4.42
N PRO A 316 -18.92 -11.47 -4.62
CA PRO A 316 -17.65 -11.01 -4.06
C PRO A 316 -17.68 -11.01 -2.53
N LEU A 317 -16.50 -11.11 -1.91
CA LEU A 317 -16.37 -11.05 -0.46
C LEU A 317 -16.86 -9.68 0.07
N GLY A 318 -17.85 -9.71 0.97
CA GLY A 318 -18.45 -8.49 1.55
C GLY A 318 -19.71 -8.00 0.82
N ALA A 319 -20.16 -8.67 -0.25
CA ALA A 319 -21.48 -8.42 -0.83
C ALA A 319 -22.56 -8.68 0.23
N SER A 320 -23.36 -7.66 0.54
CA SER A 320 -24.50 -7.82 1.44
C SER A 320 -25.49 -8.80 0.84
N THR A 321 -25.62 -9.98 1.43
CA THR A 321 -26.61 -11.00 1.05
C THR A 321 -28.02 -10.44 1.31
N LEU A 322 -28.62 -9.84 0.29
CA LEU A 322 -30.06 -9.61 0.23
C LEU A 322 -30.69 -10.74 -0.57
N SER A 323 -31.16 -11.78 0.13
CA SER A 323 -32.26 -12.60 -0.37
C SER A 323 -33.10 -13.15 0.77
N SER A 324 -34.29 -12.54 0.87
CA SER A 324 -35.59 -13.14 1.16
C SER A 324 -35.64 -14.35 2.10
N THR A 325 -35.99 -14.09 3.36
CA THR A 325 -36.94 -14.93 4.08
C THR A 325 -38.24 -14.17 4.23
N THR A 326 -39.24 -14.58 3.46
CA THR A 326 -40.64 -14.28 3.73
C THR A 326 -41.01 -14.87 5.09
N ALA A 327 -41.23 -13.98 6.06
CA ALA A 327 -42.02 -14.08 7.28
C ALA A 327 -42.02 -15.42 8.06
N SER A 328 -41.35 -15.39 9.21
CA SER A 328 -42.06 -15.67 10.47
C SER A 328 -41.62 -14.63 11.50
N SER A 329 -42.62 -13.92 12.03
CA SER A 329 -42.50 -12.94 13.09
C SER A 329 -41.94 -13.59 14.34
N ASP A 330 -40.77 -13.15 14.80
CA ASP A 330 -40.58 -13.10 16.24
C ASP A 330 -39.66 -11.96 16.69
N SER A 331 -40.13 -11.28 17.71
CA SER A 331 -39.60 -10.02 18.21
C SER A 331 -38.43 -10.25 19.17
N SER A 332 -37.23 -9.71 18.91
CA SER A 332 -36.32 -9.33 19.99
C SER A 332 -35.13 -8.43 19.60
N LYS A 333 -35.24 -7.19 20.06
CA LYS A 333 -34.23 -6.40 20.82
C LYS A 333 -32.81 -6.25 20.24
N GLY A 334 -32.57 -5.05 19.72
CA GLY A 334 -31.26 -4.51 19.37
C GLY A 334 -30.27 -4.34 20.55
N PRO A 335 -29.03 -3.89 20.24
CA PRO A 335 -27.86 -4.10 21.07
C PRO A 335 -27.81 -3.17 22.29
N ARG A 336 -27.64 -3.79 23.46
CA ARG A 336 -27.55 -3.16 24.77
C ARG A 336 -26.22 -2.45 24.96
N LYS A 337 -26.30 -1.16 25.31
CA LYS A 337 -25.21 -0.27 25.73
C LYS A 337 -24.46 -0.84 26.95
N TRP A 338 -23.20 -1.23 26.72
CA TRP A 338 -22.22 -1.73 27.69
C TRP A 338 -22.04 -0.83 28.94
N HIS A 339 -22.28 0.47 28.83
CA HIS A 339 -21.95 1.46 29.87
C HIS A 339 -22.87 1.44 31.11
N GLU A 340 -23.99 0.71 31.11
CA GLU A 340 -24.88 0.64 32.28
C GLU A 340 -24.47 -0.42 33.32
N ARG A 341 -23.60 -1.38 32.97
CA ARG A 341 -23.23 -2.49 33.87
C ARG A 341 -22.33 -2.11 35.06
N PHE A 342 -21.75 -0.91 35.10
CA PHE A 342 -20.86 -0.49 36.19
C PHE A 342 -21.48 0.45 37.23
N LYS A 343 -22.73 0.90 37.05
CA LYS A 343 -23.42 1.76 38.03
C LYS A 343 -24.22 0.99 39.09
N ALA A 344 -24.43 -0.31 38.91
CA ALA A 344 -25.29 -1.12 39.81
C ALA A 344 -24.55 -1.80 40.97
N THR A 345 -23.23 -1.62 41.13
CA THR A 345 -22.44 -2.34 42.16
C THR A 345 -21.90 -1.44 43.28
N ARG A 346 -22.55 -0.31 43.56
CA ARG A 346 -22.15 0.58 44.66
C ARG A 346 -23.34 1.17 45.42
N LYS A 347 -24.22 0.30 45.91
CA LYS A 347 -25.11 0.55 47.06
C LYS A 347 -25.38 -0.78 47.77
N GLN A 348 -24.51 -1.13 48.71
CA GLN A 348 -24.91 -1.73 49.98
C GLN A 348 -24.44 -0.79 51.08
#